data_AF-A0A2N2CBX9-F1
#
_entry.id   AF-A0A2N2CBX9-F1
#
_cell.length_a   1.000
_cell.length_b   1.000
_cell.length_c   1.000
_cell.angle_alpha   90.00
_cell.angle_beta   90.00
_cell.angle_gamma   90.00
#
_symmetry.space_group_name_H-M   'P 1'
#
loop_
_entity.id
_entity.type
_entity.pdbx_description
1 polymer ?
#
loop_
_entity_poly.entity_id
_entity_poly.type
_entity_poly.pdbx_seq_one_letter_code
_entity_poly.pdbx_strand_id
1 'polypeptide(L)'
;MMRSRTYTINQSYKFIRSYRYWRQNTMKIMRLFTMILFLSIVTGCSPALTLDDLVQATVYFPESDENLIPVDTLTREDGLPDLYTHLLEAPVKAQSIKPDLVYLLNLDTIRGMMKYDLSFDLTNKEARAQNINGTYVIPFEWVDTYLNKLPIRNHFSYLMPSKPQIIINDTAIDYAFNQDWKLHPTDNVTYDIKDQTTHHETYYTETDVIDISLEFDRRPPNQLILAIDNGREENSHIIDDMGHLPVPKKSGRYTYTLMAIWDDTTLDYTGKINYTFGLDLRLEEALHLNKTTFEPGDSIGVLIEQPFGLDYRIETPIFKNTIGIFHHQDELVALVPIDSRTTPGTYSLSLYEDSTNRLIETIEYQITEKIFETQQLSVNASTASLRSDENAKKDAEKFKNAKAHSVGEKLWDGPFVQPVEGRISTEYSVIRYVNSGAESSRHTAIDIAAPQGTPIKAAHNGIVTFSSDLIISGNVVVLDHGLGLFTTYVHMHKIYVEDGQEVKKGDIIGEVGTTGYSTGPHLHFAVSKSGVNLNPWKFMAEDPLVFPTWKQIP
;
A
#
# COMPACT_ATOMS: atom_id res chain seq x y z
N MET A 1 -59.31 26.72 -36.50
CA MET A 1 -59.51 27.43 -35.22
C MET A 1 -58.23 27.27 -34.39
N MET A 2 -57.69 28.35 -33.81
CA MET A 2 -56.66 28.41 -32.74
C MET A 2 -55.33 27.59 -32.79
N ARG A 3 -54.22 28.32 -33.04
CA ARG A 3 -52.90 28.40 -32.35
C ARG A 3 -52.25 27.21 -31.59
N SER A 4 -51.04 26.84 -32.08
CA SER A 4 -49.71 26.66 -31.40
C SER A 4 -49.57 25.81 -30.11
N ARG A 5 -48.59 24.87 -30.01
CA ARG A 5 -47.12 25.13 -29.87
C ARG A 5 -46.28 23.82 -29.94
N THR A 6 -45.09 23.84 -30.60
CA THR A 6 -43.80 23.10 -30.32
C THR A 6 -43.77 21.55 -30.11
N TYR A 7 -42.70 20.76 -30.34
CA TYR A 7 -41.24 20.98 -30.53
C TYR A 7 -40.57 19.89 -31.45
N THR A 8 -39.37 20.20 -31.93
CA THR A 8 -38.26 19.45 -32.61
C THR A 8 -38.13 17.91 -32.62
N ILE A 9 -37.56 17.40 -33.74
CA ILE A 9 -36.40 16.46 -33.96
C ILE A 9 -36.42 16.16 -35.49
N ASN A 10 -35.37 16.11 -36.32
CA ASN A 10 -34.01 15.56 -36.24
C ASN A 10 -33.11 16.14 -37.37
N GLN A 11 -31.85 16.55 -37.13
CA GLN A 11 -30.77 16.57 -38.15
C GLN A 11 -29.37 16.62 -37.50
N SER A 12 -28.47 15.79 -38.02
CA SER A 12 -27.18 15.46 -37.43
C SER A 12 -26.08 16.49 -37.74
N TYR A 13 -25.47 17.08 -36.71
CA TYR A 13 -24.26 17.91 -36.85
C TYR A 13 -23.06 17.24 -36.14
N LYS A 14 -22.15 16.63 -36.93
CA LYS A 14 -20.71 16.56 -36.64
C LYS A 14 -20.10 17.76 -37.40
N PHE A 15 -19.54 18.84 -36.83
CA PHE A 15 -18.79 19.07 -35.59
C PHE A 15 -17.35 18.49 -35.60
N ILE A 16 -16.38 19.43 -35.59
CA ILE A 16 -15.00 19.38 -35.04
C ILE A 16 -13.78 19.12 -35.97
N ARG A 17 -12.80 20.05 -35.85
CA ARG A 17 -11.33 20.02 -36.13
C ARG A 17 -10.79 19.55 -37.50
N SER A 18 -10.57 20.53 -38.40
CA SER A 18 -9.47 20.50 -39.40
C SER A 18 -9.17 21.89 -40.03
N TYR A 19 -9.63 22.97 -39.39
CA TYR A 19 -9.59 24.34 -39.93
C TYR A 19 -8.70 25.23 -39.04
N ARG A 20 -7.79 26.00 -39.65
CA ARG A 20 -6.81 26.96 -39.05
C ARG A 20 -5.57 26.37 -38.34
N TYR A 21 -4.50 26.16 -39.11
CA TYR A 21 -3.21 26.86 -38.87
C TYR A 21 -2.29 26.80 -40.11
N TRP A 22 -2.33 25.70 -40.86
CA TRP A 22 -1.46 25.40 -42.02
C TRP A 22 -1.79 26.17 -43.33
N ARG A 23 -2.40 27.37 -43.30
CA ARG A 23 -2.93 28.00 -44.54
C ARG A 23 -2.79 29.52 -44.69
N GLN A 24 -1.88 30.15 -43.94
CA GLN A 24 -1.63 31.60 -44.11
C GLN A 24 -0.17 31.99 -44.26
N ASN A 25 0.78 31.06 -44.11
CA ASN A 25 2.21 31.39 -44.13
C ASN A 25 3.01 30.93 -45.38
N THR A 26 2.45 30.08 -46.25
CA THR A 26 3.19 29.52 -47.41
C THR A 26 3.02 30.25 -48.76
N MET A 27 2.51 31.49 -48.89
CA MET A 27 2.18 32.07 -50.22
C MET A 27 2.92 33.33 -50.74
N LYS A 28 3.99 33.85 -50.12
CA LYS A 28 4.56 35.15 -50.56
C LYS A 28 6.03 35.19 -51.00
N ILE A 29 6.85 34.16 -50.77
CA ILE A 29 8.34 34.24 -50.97
C ILE A 29 8.73 34.08 -52.37
N MET A 30 8.04 33.20 -53.03
CA MET A 30 8.07 32.95 -54.45
C MET A 30 7.59 34.20 -55.23
N ARG A 31 8.01 35.41 -54.79
CA ARG A 31 7.46 36.75 -54.98
C ARG A 31 8.36 37.86 -54.44
N LEU A 32 8.54 38.04 -53.12
CA LEU A 32 9.68 38.86 -52.59
C LEU A 32 10.84 37.93 -52.46
N PHE A 33 11.09 37.29 -53.59
CA PHE A 33 12.29 36.61 -53.91
C PHE A 33 12.25 36.40 -55.50
N THR A 34 12.15 37.47 -56.33
CA THR A 34 12.19 37.35 -57.84
C THR A 34 12.59 38.57 -58.77
N MET A 35 13.07 39.75 -58.34
CA MET A 35 13.38 40.89 -59.25
C MET A 35 14.65 41.77 -59.03
N ILE A 36 15.44 41.70 -57.93
CA ILE A 36 16.48 42.72 -57.63
C ILE A 36 17.92 42.30 -57.99
N LEU A 37 18.28 41.01 -57.92
CA LEU A 37 19.45 40.41 -58.61
C LEU A 37 19.14 40.31 -60.11
N PHE A 38 18.77 41.45 -60.68
CA PHE A 38 18.94 41.77 -62.08
C PHE A 38 19.50 43.19 -62.32
N LEU A 39 19.81 43.99 -61.28
CA LEU A 39 20.18 45.41 -61.45
C LEU A 39 21.58 45.85 -60.99
N SER A 40 22.59 44.97 -60.96
CA SER A 40 24.02 45.41 -60.89
C SER A 40 25.04 44.47 -61.57
N ILE A 41 24.61 43.63 -62.52
CA ILE A 41 25.50 43.31 -63.66
C ILE A 41 25.04 44.33 -64.72
N VAL A 42 25.63 45.51 -64.91
CA VAL A 42 27.08 45.80 -65.01
C VAL A 42 27.45 47.13 -64.31
N THR A 43 27.89 47.05 -63.07
CA THR A 43 29.17 47.68 -62.68
C THR A 43 30.13 46.57 -62.26
N GLY A 44 31.40 46.88 -62.01
CA GLY A 44 32.43 45.90 -61.65
C GLY A 44 32.30 45.33 -60.22
N CYS A 45 31.10 44.91 -59.83
CA CYS A 45 30.78 44.11 -58.66
C CYS A 45 29.36 43.57 -58.89
N SER A 46 29.14 42.25 -58.78
CA SER A 46 27.80 41.66 -58.95
C SER A 46 26.78 42.37 -58.04
N PRO A 47 25.49 42.43 -58.42
CA PRO A 47 24.47 42.98 -57.54
C PRO A 47 24.49 42.21 -56.24
N ALA A 48 24.29 42.90 -55.13
CA ALA A 48 23.78 42.22 -53.95
C ALA A 48 22.50 41.48 -54.40
N LEU A 49 22.39 40.20 -54.06
CA LEU A 49 21.07 39.59 -54.01
C LEU A 49 20.25 40.46 -53.05
N THR A 50 19.03 40.80 -53.42
CA THR A 50 18.17 41.53 -52.50
C THR A 50 16.76 40.99 -52.62
N LEU A 51 15.89 41.37 -51.68
CA LEU A 51 15.06 40.33 -51.13
C LEU A 51 14.11 39.76 -52.18
N ASP A 52 13.71 40.49 -53.22
CA ASP A 52 13.26 39.82 -54.43
C ASP A 52 14.38 39.06 -55.23
N ASP A 53 14.86 37.84 -54.88
CA ASP A 53 15.60 36.88 -55.77
C ASP A 53 15.43 35.32 -55.73
N LEU A 54 14.64 34.72 -54.84
CA LEU A 54 14.41 33.27 -54.61
C LEU A 54 12.95 32.69 -54.62
N VAL A 55 12.88 31.40 -54.83
CA VAL A 55 11.62 30.69 -55.02
C VAL A 55 11.06 30.19 -53.68
N GLN A 56 11.94 29.68 -52.82
CA GLN A 56 11.64 29.04 -51.53
C GLN A 56 12.94 28.82 -50.75
N ALA A 57 12.86 28.49 -49.46
CA ALA A 57 13.94 27.77 -48.80
C ALA A 57 13.44 26.46 -48.21
N THR A 58 14.08 25.36 -48.57
CA THR A 58 13.75 24.03 -48.05
C THR A 58 14.79 23.65 -47.03
N VAL A 59 14.33 23.33 -45.82
CA VAL A 59 15.16 22.75 -44.77
C VAL A 59 15.06 21.24 -44.85
N TYR A 60 16.21 20.59 -44.72
CA TYR A 60 16.34 19.15 -44.75
C TYR A 60 16.96 18.68 -43.44
N PHE A 61 16.47 17.56 -42.93
CA PHE A 61 17.17 16.79 -41.91
C PHE A 61 18.16 15.87 -42.64
N PRO A 62 19.47 15.99 -42.38
CA PRO A 62 20.45 15.06 -42.92
C PRO A 62 20.38 13.76 -42.12
N GLU A 63 19.59 12.80 -42.62
CA GLU A 63 19.59 11.42 -42.11
C GLU A 63 20.90 10.71 -42.50
N SER A 64 21.47 11.08 -43.65
CA SER A 64 22.86 10.86 -44.06
C SER A 64 23.27 11.81 -45.19
N ASP A 65 24.56 11.88 -45.54
CA ASP A 65 25.08 12.77 -46.61
C ASP A 65 24.40 12.56 -47.99
N GLU A 66 23.91 11.35 -48.26
CA GLU A 66 23.22 11.00 -49.51
C GLU A 66 21.69 10.98 -49.38
N ASN A 67 21.13 10.96 -48.15
CA ASN A 67 19.69 10.88 -47.90
C ASN A 67 19.20 12.11 -47.10
N LEU A 68 18.84 13.17 -47.83
CA LEU A 68 18.26 14.40 -47.29
C LEU A 68 16.74 14.31 -47.26
N ILE A 69 16.15 14.18 -46.07
CA ILE A 69 14.69 14.22 -45.93
C ILE A 69 14.23 15.69 -45.92
N PRO A 70 13.38 16.14 -46.86
CA PRO A 70 12.80 17.48 -46.81
C PRO A 70 11.89 17.58 -45.58
N VAL A 71 12.24 18.49 -44.68
CA VAL A 71 11.57 18.71 -43.40
C VAL A 71 10.45 19.72 -43.53
N ASP A 72 10.76 20.88 -44.11
CA ASP A 72 9.82 21.99 -44.31
C ASP A 72 10.31 22.90 -45.45
N THR A 73 9.38 23.64 -46.06
CA THR A 73 9.68 24.59 -47.16
C THR A 73 9.07 25.96 -46.86
N LEU A 74 9.91 26.90 -46.47
CA LEU A 74 9.57 28.28 -46.13
C LEU A 74 9.10 29.09 -47.35
N THR A 75 7.92 29.74 -47.26
CA THR A 75 7.53 30.86 -48.15
C THR A 75 7.12 32.18 -47.37
N ARG A 76 7.03 33.46 -47.90
CA ARG A 76 7.36 34.70 -47.05
C ARG A 76 6.42 34.85 -45.89
N GLU A 77 5.17 34.46 -46.07
CA GLU A 77 4.25 34.62 -44.97
C GLU A 77 4.79 33.80 -43.75
N ASP A 78 5.69 32.81 -43.96
CA ASP A 78 6.52 32.05 -43.00
C ASP A 78 7.83 32.71 -42.52
N GLY A 79 8.24 33.88 -43.02
CA GLY A 79 9.35 34.65 -42.42
C GLY A 79 10.78 34.44 -42.96
N LEU A 80 11.00 33.88 -44.17
CA LEU A 80 12.34 33.96 -44.80
C LEU A 80 12.77 35.39 -45.20
N PRO A 81 11.91 36.42 -45.37
CA PRO A 81 12.42 37.79 -45.46
C PRO A 81 13.29 38.13 -44.28
N ASP A 82 12.86 37.72 -43.10
CA ASP A 82 13.56 37.98 -41.87
C ASP A 82 14.80 37.09 -41.80
N LEU A 83 14.70 35.76 -42.04
CA LEU A 83 15.89 34.89 -42.12
C LEU A 83 16.93 35.43 -43.09
N TYR A 84 16.51 35.76 -44.31
CA TYR A 84 17.41 36.15 -45.37
C TYR A 84 18.04 37.52 -45.20
N THR A 85 17.34 38.45 -44.54
CA THR A 85 17.95 39.74 -44.17
C THR A 85 19.19 39.50 -43.30
N HIS A 86 19.13 38.55 -42.34
CA HIS A 86 20.29 38.17 -41.53
C HIS A 86 21.36 37.38 -42.31
N LEU A 87 20.98 36.63 -43.35
CA LEU A 87 21.93 35.97 -44.27
C LEU A 87 22.60 36.92 -45.29
N LEU A 88 22.17 38.18 -45.35
CA LEU A 88 22.77 39.25 -46.14
C LEU A 88 23.66 40.21 -45.32
N GLU A 89 23.63 40.12 -43.99
CA GLU A 89 24.52 40.90 -43.14
C GLU A 89 25.99 40.52 -43.35
N ALA A 90 26.92 41.41 -42.99
CA ALA A 90 28.34 41.10 -43.10
C ALA A 90 28.69 39.90 -42.19
N PRO A 91 29.26 38.80 -42.72
CA PRO A 91 29.47 37.58 -41.95
C PRO A 91 30.37 37.86 -40.75
N VAL A 92 29.95 37.36 -39.59
CA VAL A 92 30.65 37.58 -38.33
C VAL A 92 31.89 36.71 -38.29
N LYS A 93 32.98 37.18 -37.66
CA LYS A 93 34.16 36.34 -37.44
C LYS A 93 33.76 35.08 -36.67
N ALA A 94 33.98 33.92 -37.28
CA ALA A 94 33.50 32.64 -36.75
C ALA A 94 33.98 32.39 -35.32
N GLN A 95 33.03 32.37 -34.40
CA GLN A 95 33.11 31.68 -33.11
C GLN A 95 32.09 30.54 -33.16
N SER A 96 32.50 29.34 -32.78
CA SER A 96 31.63 28.17 -32.74
C SER A 96 30.67 28.25 -31.56
N ILE A 97 29.38 28.03 -31.83
CA ILE A 97 28.46 27.49 -30.80
C ILE A 97 28.71 26.00 -30.64
N LYS A 98 28.25 25.39 -29.54
CA LYS A 98 28.15 23.94 -29.41
C LYS A 98 26.69 23.60 -29.68
N PRO A 99 26.30 23.31 -30.94
CA PRO A 99 24.89 23.20 -31.27
C PRO A 99 24.29 21.95 -30.63
N ASP A 100 23.07 22.10 -30.13
CA ASP A 100 22.20 21.02 -29.70
C ASP A 100 21.50 20.33 -30.90
N LEU A 101 21.45 20.98 -32.09
CA LEU A 101 20.86 20.46 -33.34
C LEU A 101 21.48 21.09 -34.60
N VAL A 102 21.54 20.36 -35.73
CA VAL A 102 21.97 20.87 -37.04
C VAL A 102 21.09 20.36 -38.20
N TYR A 103 20.80 21.22 -39.17
CA TYR A 103 19.98 20.96 -40.37
C TYR A 103 20.64 21.57 -41.62
N LEU A 104 20.27 21.11 -42.82
CA LEU A 104 20.67 21.75 -44.09
C LEU A 104 19.58 22.71 -44.58
N LEU A 105 19.91 23.96 -44.86
CA LEU A 105 19.04 24.98 -45.42
C LEU A 105 19.42 25.27 -46.88
N ASN A 106 18.60 24.82 -47.84
CA ASN A 106 18.75 25.17 -49.25
C ASN A 106 17.86 26.38 -49.56
N LEU A 107 18.47 27.50 -49.96
CA LEU A 107 17.81 28.70 -50.46
C LEU A 107 17.83 28.71 -52.00
N ASP A 108 16.69 28.43 -52.64
CA ASP A 108 16.56 28.29 -54.10
C ASP A 108 16.42 29.63 -54.82
N THR A 109 17.51 30.24 -55.32
CA THR A 109 17.42 31.51 -56.09
C THR A 109 17.13 31.30 -57.57
N ILE A 110 16.53 32.32 -58.22
CA ILE A 110 16.36 32.35 -59.68
C ILE A 110 17.69 32.33 -60.45
N ARG A 111 18.81 32.56 -59.76
CA ARG A 111 20.17 32.45 -60.29
C ARG A 111 20.95 31.22 -59.81
N GLY A 112 20.30 30.33 -59.04
CA GLY A 112 20.90 29.09 -58.52
C GLY A 112 20.63 28.88 -57.03
N MET A 113 20.74 27.63 -56.58
CA MET A 113 20.58 27.25 -55.18
C MET A 113 21.80 27.67 -54.36
N MET A 114 21.56 28.29 -53.20
CA MET A 114 22.56 28.54 -52.17
C MET A 114 22.32 27.57 -51.01
N LYS A 115 23.39 26.99 -50.45
CA LYS A 115 23.29 26.03 -49.33
C LYS A 115 23.93 26.60 -48.08
N TYR A 116 23.30 26.32 -46.94
CA TYR A 116 23.75 26.77 -45.63
C TYR A 116 23.56 25.64 -44.61
N ASP A 117 24.52 25.50 -43.71
CA ASP A 117 24.38 24.63 -42.53
C ASP A 117 23.73 25.46 -41.42
N LEU A 118 22.57 25.01 -40.92
CA LEU A 118 21.73 25.70 -39.95
C LEU A 118 21.85 25.00 -38.59
N SER A 119 22.53 25.65 -37.64
CA SER A 119 22.92 25.07 -36.34
C SER A 119 22.29 25.83 -35.18
N PHE A 120 21.78 25.11 -34.18
CA PHE A 120 21.01 25.64 -33.04
C PHE A 120 21.65 25.23 -31.71
N ASP A 121 21.80 26.14 -30.75
CA ASP A 121 22.14 25.88 -29.34
C ASP A 121 20.90 26.26 -28.50
N LEU A 122 20.14 25.25 -28.06
CA LEU A 122 18.86 25.39 -27.34
C LEU A 122 19.10 25.82 -25.88
N THR A 123 20.20 25.35 -25.30
CA THR A 123 20.62 25.61 -23.92
C THR A 123 20.93 27.08 -23.69
N ASN A 124 21.77 27.68 -24.54
CA ASN A 124 22.18 29.09 -24.46
C ASN A 124 21.31 30.03 -25.29
N LYS A 125 20.37 29.47 -26.08
CA LYS A 125 19.44 30.20 -26.94
C LYS A 125 20.15 30.98 -28.05
N GLU A 126 20.89 30.28 -28.91
CA GLU A 126 21.50 30.83 -30.12
C GLU A 126 21.21 29.97 -31.36
N ALA A 127 21.29 30.56 -32.55
CA ALA A 127 21.49 29.78 -33.78
C ALA A 127 22.29 30.55 -34.82
N ARG A 128 22.84 29.81 -35.78
CA ARG A 128 23.72 30.34 -36.83
C ARG A 128 23.47 29.59 -38.12
N ALA A 129 23.62 30.28 -39.24
CA ALA A 129 23.72 29.66 -40.56
C ALA A 129 25.11 29.92 -41.15
N GLN A 130 25.69 28.94 -41.83
CA GLN A 130 27.05 29.05 -42.34
C GLN A 130 27.16 28.56 -43.79
N ASN A 131 27.99 29.25 -44.59
CA ASN A 131 28.34 28.84 -45.95
C ASN A 131 29.79 29.21 -46.28
N ILE A 132 30.20 29.02 -47.55
CA ILE A 132 31.57 29.30 -48.03
C ILE A 132 32.02 30.78 -47.87
N ASN A 133 31.10 31.72 -47.68
CA ASN A 133 31.39 33.15 -47.55
C ASN A 133 31.47 33.60 -46.07
N GLY A 134 30.98 32.79 -45.12
CA GLY A 134 31.11 33.03 -43.69
C GLY A 134 29.95 32.51 -42.85
N THR A 135 29.93 32.93 -41.57
CA THR A 135 28.89 32.57 -40.59
C THR A 135 27.98 33.77 -40.32
N TYR A 136 26.69 33.51 -40.27
CA TYR A 136 25.62 34.48 -40.07
C TYR A 136 24.90 34.12 -38.77
N VAL A 137 24.76 35.08 -37.85
CA VAL A 137 24.00 34.85 -36.62
C VAL A 137 22.53 35.01 -36.93
N ILE A 138 21.73 34.03 -36.52
CA ILE A 138 20.28 34.08 -36.66
C ILE A 138 19.71 34.47 -35.29
N PRO A 139 18.92 35.55 -35.19
CA PRO A 139 18.36 35.97 -33.91
C PRO A 139 17.53 34.85 -33.28
N PHE A 140 17.68 34.66 -31.97
CA PHE A 140 16.96 33.59 -31.29
C PHE A 140 15.42 33.72 -31.38
N GLU A 141 14.90 34.91 -31.64
CA GLU A 141 13.46 35.12 -31.89
C GLU A 141 12.98 34.43 -33.19
N TRP A 142 13.82 34.39 -34.23
CA TRP A 142 13.54 33.60 -35.44
C TRP A 142 13.68 32.11 -35.16
N VAL A 143 14.67 31.75 -34.35
CA VAL A 143 14.97 30.37 -33.94
C VAL A 143 13.81 29.77 -33.14
N ASP A 144 13.28 30.47 -32.15
CA ASP A 144 12.10 30.08 -31.39
C ASP A 144 10.87 30.00 -32.32
N THR A 145 10.76 30.91 -33.30
CA THR A 145 9.68 30.86 -34.30
C THR A 145 9.79 29.66 -35.27
N TYR A 146 11.00 29.18 -35.57
CA TYR A 146 11.24 28.17 -36.61
C TYR A 146 11.61 26.77 -36.11
N LEU A 147 12.32 26.63 -34.98
CA LEU A 147 12.48 25.36 -34.26
C LEU A 147 11.12 24.72 -33.95
N ASN A 148 10.12 25.54 -33.61
CA ASN A 148 8.74 25.09 -33.39
C ASN A 148 8.04 24.55 -34.65
N LYS A 149 8.62 24.74 -35.86
CA LYS A 149 8.19 24.08 -37.11
C LYS A 149 9.05 22.88 -37.46
N LEU A 150 10.31 22.85 -37.02
CA LEU A 150 11.19 21.69 -37.22
C LEU A 150 10.70 20.52 -36.35
N PRO A 151 10.63 19.28 -36.88
CA PRO A 151 10.04 18.12 -36.23
C PRO A 151 11.04 17.46 -35.25
N ILE A 152 11.69 18.27 -34.43
CA ILE A 152 12.74 17.88 -33.48
C ILE A 152 12.21 16.77 -32.55
N ARG A 153 10.96 16.92 -32.08
CA ARG A 153 10.27 15.89 -31.29
C ARG A 153 10.07 14.55 -32.03
N ASN A 154 9.94 14.56 -33.35
CA ASN A 154 9.75 13.34 -34.15
C ASN A 154 11.07 12.61 -34.43
N HIS A 155 12.22 13.28 -34.25
CA HIS A 155 13.55 12.70 -34.54
C HIS A 155 14.27 12.10 -33.32
N PHE A 156 13.70 12.20 -32.11
CA PHE A 156 14.22 11.50 -30.93
C PHE A 156 13.26 10.45 -30.36
N SER A 157 11.97 10.51 -30.72
CA SER A 157 10.96 9.54 -30.29
C SER A 157 11.19 8.11 -30.80
N TYR A 158 12.03 7.91 -31.83
CA TYR A 158 12.42 6.59 -32.33
C TYR A 158 13.72 6.06 -31.70
N LEU A 159 14.51 6.93 -31.04
CA LEU A 159 15.73 6.54 -30.31
C LEU A 159 15.42 6.17 -28.86
N MET A 160 14.45 6.86 -28.25
CA MET A 160 13.89 6.45 -26.96
C MET A 160 13.27 5.05 -27.10
N PRO A 161 13.45 4.16 -26.10
CA PRO A 161 12.64 2.96 -25.99
C PRO A 161 11.16 3.35 -25.99
N SER A 162 10.32 2.55 -26.66
CA SER A 162 8.87 2.74 -26.54
C SER A 162 8.42 2.59 -25.09
N LYS A 163 7.31 3.24 -24.75
CA LYS A 163 6.63 3.05 -23.47
C LYS A 163 6.24 1.56 -23.39
N PRO A 164 6.83 0.74 -22.49
CA PRO A 164 6.52 -0.68 -22.42
C PRO A 164 5.07 -0.90 -22.04
N GLN A 165 4.46 -2.00 -22.48
CA GLN A 165 3.13 -2.37 -21.98
C GLN A 165 3.31 -3.14 -20.67
N ILE A 166 2.61 -2.72 -19.62
CA ILE A 166 2.44 -3.50 -18.40
C ILE A 166 1.10 -4.20 -18.56
N ILE A 167 1.12 -5.52 -18.59
CA ILE A 167 -0.06 -6.36 -18.79
C ILE A 167 -0.29 -7.14 -17.50
N ILE A 168 -1.49 -7.04 -16.94
CA ILE A 168 -1.93 -7.84 -15.78
C ILE A 168 -3.14 -8.66 -16.22
N ASN A 169 -3.04 -9.99 -16.17
CA ASN A 169 -4.09 -10.92 -16.61
C ASN A 169 -4.70 -10.50 -17.97
N ASP A 170 -3.86 -10.50 -19.02
CA ASP A 170 -4.19 -10.07 -20.40
C ASP A 170 -4.69 -8.61 -20.56
N THR A 171 -4.65 -7.79 -19.50
CA THR A 171 -5.13 -6.40 -19.50
C THR A 171 -3.97 -5.41 -19.42
N ALA A 172 -3.78 -4.60 -20.46
CA ALA A 172 -2.80 -3.50 -20.43
C ALA A 172 -3.27 -2.38 -19.48
N ILE A 173 -2.40 -1.93 -18.57
CA ILE A 173 -2.70 -0.89 -17.57
C ILE A 173 -1.90 0.40 -17.81
N ASP A 174 -2.46 1.54 -17.39
CA ASP A 174 -1.75 2.82 -17.39
C ASP A 174 -0.98 3.06 -16.07
N TYR A 175 0.16 3.74 -16.18
CA TYR A 175 1.13 3.87 -15.10
C TYR A 175 1.87 5.22 -15.17
N ALA A 176 2.33 5.68 -14.01
CA ALA A 176 3.16 6.88 -13.91
C ALA A 176 4.61 6.53 -14.26
N PHE A 177 5.36 7.49 -14.77
CA PHE A 177 6.80 7.32 -14.94
C PHE A 177 7.57 8.62 -14.72
N ASN A 178 8.83 8.47 -14.33
CA ASN A 178 9.81 9.55 -14.28
C ASN A 178 11.09 9.08 -14.99
N GLN A 179 11.59 9.89 -15.92
CA GLN A 179 12.76 9.53 -16.72
C GLN A 179 13.85 10.61 -16.69
N ASP A 180 15.09 10.13 -16.67
CA ASP A 180 16.32 10.93 -16.71
C ASP A 180 17.22 10.33 -17.79
N TRP A 181 17.22 10.97 -18.96
CA TRP A 181 17.86 10.52 -20.19
C TRP A 181 19.00 11.44 -20.60
N LYS A 182 20.01 10.84 -21.20
CA LYS A 182 21.17 11.48 -21.82
C LYS A 182 21.32 10.95 -23.23
N LEU A 183 21.06 11.81 -24.21
CA LEU A 183 21.40 11.47 -25.59
C LEU A 183 22.90 11.71 -25.82
N HIS A 184 23.54 10.82 -26.56
CA HIS A 184 24.93 10.92 -27.01
C HIS A 184 24.94 10.85 -28.55
N PRO A 185 24.55 11.94 -29.25
CA PRO A 185 24.65 11.96 -30.69
C PRO A 185 26.13 11.89 -31.11
N THR A 186 26.35 11.59 -32.38
CA THR A 186 27.67 11.47 -33.02
C THR A 186 28.52 12.75 -32.97
N ASP A 187 27.97 13.85 -32.48
CA ASP A 187 28.58 15.16 -32.26
C ASP A 187 29.28 15.34 -30.89
N ASN A 188 29.20 14.34 -30.00
CA ASN A 188 29.78 14.38 -28.64
C ASN A 188 29.16 15.45 -27.71
N VAL A 189 27.90 15.84 -27.96
CA VAL A 189 27.14 16.81 -27.17
C VAL A 189 26.04 16.08 -26.38
N THR A 190 26.14 16.02 -25.06
CA THR A 190 25.12 15.32 -24.25
C THR A 190 23.93 16.21 -23.92
N TYR A 191 22.71 15.76 -24.27
CA TYR A 191 21.47 16.44 -23.91
C TYR A 191 20.77 15.73 -22.75
N ASP A 192 20.56 16.46 -21.65
CA ASP A 192 19.72 16.00 -20.53
C ASP A 192 18.23 16.15 -20.91
N ILE A 193 17.51 15.03 -20.99
CA ILE A 193 16.06 14.99 -21.19
C ILE A 193 15.41 14.46 -19.92
N LYS A 194 14.54 15.28 -19.32
CA LYS A 194 13.75 14.92 -18.14
C LYS A 194 12.27 15.03 -18.46
N ASP A 195 11.52 13.99 -18.17
CA ASP A 195 10.07 13.97 -18.31
C ASP A 195 9.45 13.20 -17.15
N GLN A 196 8.26 13.61 -16.73
CA GLN A 196 7.54 13.00 -15.64
C GLN A 196 6.04 13.04 -15.91
N THR A 197 5.42 11.87 -15.84
CA THR A 197 3.97 11.73 -15.76
C THR A 197 3.58 11.36 -14.33
N THR A 198 2.49 11.95 -13.84
CA THR A 198 2.01 11.74 -12.46
C THR A 198 0.78 10.83 -12.38
N HIS A 199 0.19 10.51 -13.52
CA HIS A 199 -0.98 9.64 -13.60
C HIS A 199 -0.55 8.17 -13.59
N HIS A 200 -0.99 7.44 -12.57
CA HIS A 200 -0.91 5.99 -12.48
C HIS A 200 -2.32 5.46 -12.21
N GLU A 201 -2.63 4.29 -12.77
CA GLU A 201 -3.81 3.54 -12.36
C GLU A 201 -3.44 2.51 -11.29
N THR A 202 -4.45 2.05 -10.57
CA THR A 202 -4.37 0.91 -9.65
C THR A 202 -5.17 -0.22 -10.26
N TYR A 203 -4.54 -1.38 -10.46
CA TYR A 203 -5.24 -2.58 -10.88
C TYR A 203 -5.81 -3.29 -9.64
N TYR A 204 -7.04 -3.78 -9.75
CA TYR A 204 -7.76 -4.46 -8.67
C TYR A 204 -8.06 -5.89 -9.10
N THR A 205 -7.72 -6.88 -8.27
CA THR A 205 -8.11 -8.27 -8.52
C THR A 205 -8.47 -9.02 -7.24
N GLU A 206 -9.40 -9.95 -7.36
CA GLU A 206 -9.85 -10.87 -6.31
C GLU A 206 -9.37 -12.32 -6.58
N THR A 207 -8.25 -12.49 -7.31
CA THR A 207 -7.69 -13.79 -7.73
C THR A 207 -6.27 -14.02 -7.22
N ASP A 208 -5.96 -15.26 -6.87
CA ASP A 208 -4.61 -15.74 -6.54
C ASP A 208 -3.74 -15.99 -7.77
N VAL A 209 -4.37 -16.39 -8.88
CA VAL A 209 -3.74 -16.42 -10.20
C VAL A 209 -3.64 -14.98 -10.72
N ILE A 210 -2.43 -14.43 -10.65
CA ILE A 210 -2.05 -13.20 -11.32
C ILE A 210 -0.85 -13.50 -12.22
N ASP A 211 -0.94 -13.12 -13.48
CA ASP A 211 0.21 -12.91 -14.34
C ASP A 211 0.42 -11.39 -14.52
N ILE A 212 1.66 -10.95 -14.33
CA ILE A 212 2.09 -9.56 -14.55
C ILE A 212 3.29 -9.62 -15.49
N SER A 213 3.12 -9.22 -16.74
CA SER A 213 4.17 -9.22 -17.76
C SER A 213 4.50 -7.82 -18.27
N LEU A 214 5.70 -7.67 -18.84
CA LEU A 214 6.21 -6.41 -19.36
C LEU A 214 6.74 -6.58 -20.79
N GLU A 215 6.06 -5.96 -21.73
CA GLU A 215 6.45 -5.97 -23.14
C GLU A 215 7.23 -4.70 -23.50
N PHE A 216 8.52 -4.88 -23.82
CA PHE A 216 9.38 -3.82 -24.35
C PHE A 216 9.69 -4.09 -25.83
N ASP A 217 9.44 -3.12 -26.72
CA ASP A 217 9.94 -3.24 -28.11
C ASP A 217 11.49 -3.24 -28.14
N ARG A 218 12.13 -2.63 -27.14
CA ARG A 218 13.58 -2.68 -26.92
C ARG A 218 13.93 -2.87 -25.45
N ARG A 219 14.35 -4.08 -25.09
CA ARG A 219 14.68 -4.49 -23.71
C ARG A 219 15.88 -3.69 -23.15
N PRO A 220 15.81 -3.18 -21.90
CA PRO A 220 16.94 -2.55 -21.22
C PRO A 220 18.06 -3.55 -20.85
N PRO A 221 19.35 -3.16 -20.94
CA PRO A 221 20.50 -3.92 -20.44
C PRO A 221 20.43 -4.25 -18.95
N ASN A 222 20.06 -3.28 -18.11
CA ASN A 222 20.08 -3.41 -16.65
C ASN A 222 18.71 -3.04 -16.08
N GLN A 223 18.19 -3.86 -15.15
CA GLN A 223 16.81 -3.77 -14.68
C GLN A 223 16.71 -4.13 -13.20
N LEU A 224 15.99 -3.31 -12.44
CA LEU A 224 15.69 -3.56 -11.02
C LEU A 224 14.20 -3.31 -10.79
N ILE A 225 13.50 -4.28 -10.22
CA ILE A 225 12.16 -4.03 -9.66
C ILE A 225 12.25 -3.96 -8.15
N LEU A 226 11.56 -2.95 -7.62
CA LEU A 226 11.29 -2.76 -6.21
C LEU A 226 9.78 -2.85 -6.00
N ALA A 227 9.31 -3.90 -5.32
CA ALA A 227 7.93 -4.01 -4.87
C ALA A 227 7.82 -3.47 -3.43
N ILE A 228 6.92 -2.51 -3.23
CA ILE A 228 6.74 -1.80 -1.96
C ILE A 228 5.31 -2.05 -1.45
N ASP A 229 5.17 -2.72 -0.31
CA ASP A 229 3.93 -2.83 0.44
C ASP A 229 3.85 -1.67 1.45
N ASN A 230 2.86 -0.79 1.34
CA ASN A 230 2.57 0.25 2.33
C ASN A 230 3.80 1.07 2.85
N GLY A 231 4.82 1.26 2.00
CA GLY A 231 6.07 1.97 2.33
C GLY A 231 7.21 1.10 2.90
N ARG A 232 7.03 -0.23 3.00
CA ARG A 232 8.08 -1.22 3.27
C ARG A 232 8.51 -1.89 1.97
N GLU A 233 9.82 -1.98 1.74
CA GLU A 233 10.38 -2.82 0.68
C GLU A 233 10.11 -4.29 1.01
N GLU A 234 9.29 -4.96 0.18
CA GLU A 234 9.06 -6.41 0.32
C GLU A 234 10.14 -7.19 -0.41
N ASN A 235 10.42 -6.82 -1.67
CA ASN A 235 11.36 -7.53 -2.52
C ASN A 235 12.04 -6.57 -3.52
N SER A 236 13.35 -6.75 -3.70
CA SER A 236 14.11 -6.19 -4.82
C SER A 236 14.73 -7.29 -5.68
N HIS A 237 14.47 -7.24 -7.00
CA HIS A 237 14.94 -8.24 -7.95
C HIS A 237 15.65 -7.60 -9.14
N ILE A 238 16.85 -8.10 -9.44
CA ILE A 238 17.52 -7.90 -10.73
C ILE A 238 16.95 -8.94 -11.70
N ILE A 239 16.49 -8.51 -12.88
CA ILE A 239 15.65 -9.34 -13.75
C ILE A 239 16.38 -9.80 -15.02
N ASP A 240 16.87 -11.04 -14.98
CA ASP A 240 17.46 -11.74 -16.13
C ASP A 240 16.42 -12.25 -17.13
N ASP A 241 15.17 -12.53 -16.70
CA ASP A 241 14.05 -12.91 -17.58
C ASP A 241 12.76 -12.16 -17.21
N MET A 242 12.15 -11.51 -18.21
CA MET A 242 11.12 -10.48 -18.08
C MET A 242 9.70 -10.95 -18.37
N GLY A 243 9.50 -12.25 -18.59
CA GLY A 243 8.17 -12.81 -18.88
C GLY A 243 7.14 -12.50 -17.78
N HIS A 244 7.55 -12.57 -16.50
CA HIS A 244 6.65 -12.48 -15.35
C HIS A 244 7.30 -11.74 -14.17
N LEU A 245 6.56 -10.86 -13.51
CA LEU A 245 7.00 -10.17 -12.29
C LEU A 245 6.71 -10.98 -11.02
N PRO A 246 7.44 -10.72 -9.91
CA PRO A 246 7.09 -11.29 -8.61
C PRO A 246 5.68 -10.84 -8.18
N VAL A 247 4.78 -11.81 -8.01
CA VAL A 247 3.42 -11.61 -7.49
C VAL A 247 3.44 -11.70 -5.96
N PRO A 248 2.74 -10.83 -5.21
CA PRO A 248 2.71 -10.90 -3.76
C PRO A 248 1.92 -12.11 -3.29
N LYS A 249 2.33 -12.71 -2.17
CA LYS A 249 1.67 -13.90 -1.59
C LYS A 249 0.60 -13.56 -0.56
N LYS A 250 0.30 -12.27 -0.39
CA LYS A 250 -0.63 -11.76 0.63
C LYS A 250 -1.65 -10.82 0.01
N SER A 251 -2.84 -10.78 0.62
CA SER A 251 -3.79 -9.68 0.43
C SER A 251 -3.13 -8.36 0.83
N GLY A 252 -3.26 -7.32 0.00
CA GLY A 252 -2.63 -6.03 0.29
C GLY A 252 -2.71 -5.00 -0.84
N ARG A 253 -2.13 -3.83 -0.57
CA ARG A 253 -1.98 -2.72 -1.53
C ARG A 253 -0.51 -2.50 -1.84
N TYR A 254 -0.12 -2.89 -3.04
CA TYR A 254 1.26 -2.91 -3.49
C TYR A 254 1.53 -1.77 -4.46
N THR A 255 2.66 -1.08 -4.28
CA THR A 255 3.22 -0.15 -5.27
C THR A 255 4.44 -0.78 -5.90
N TYR A 256 4.36 -1.07 -7.20
CA TYR A 256 5.50 -1.55 -7.97
C TYR A 256 6.28 -0.36 -8.51
N THR A 257 7.59 -0.38 -8.37
CA THR A 257 8.51 0.55 -9.06
C THR A 257 9.53 -0.26 -9.85
N LEU A 258 9.40 -0.28 -11.17
CA LEU A 258 10.40 -0.83 -12.09
C LEU A 258 11.36 0.28 -12.49
N MET A 259 12.64 0.14 -12.13
CA MET A 259 13.73 0.93 -12.68
C MET A 259 14.36 0.18 -13.86
N ALA A 260 14.14 0.71 -15.06
CA ALA A 260 14.79 0.27 -16.28
C ALA A 260 15.99 1.18 -16.59
N ILE A 261 17.16 0.59 -16.85
CA ILE A 261 18.41 1.31 -17.13
C ILE A 261 18.95 0.89 -18.50
N TRP A 262 19.30 1.90 -19.30
CA TRP A 262 20.09 1.77 -20.51
C TRP A 262 21.42 2.47 -20.28
N ASP A 263 22.46 1.70 -19.99
CA ASP A 263 23.83 2.14 -19.69
C ASP A 263 24.89 1.43 -20.54
N ASP A 264 24.45 0.75 -21.61
CA ASP A 264 25.30 0.11 -22.60
C ASP A 264 26.05 1.16 -23.44
N THR A 265 27.38 1.11 -23.39
CA THR A 265 28.28 2.06 -24.08
C THR A 265 28.26 1.94 -25.61
N THR A 266 27.53 0.97 -26.18
CA THR A 266 27.29 0.84 -27.62
C THR A 266 26.05 1.60 -28.10
N LEU A 267 25.29 2.20 -27.18
CA LEU A 267 24.10 3.00 -27.49
C LEU A 267 24.43 4.48 -27.63
N ASP A 268 23.83 5.15 -28.61
CA ASP A 268 23.86 6.63 -28.78
C ASP A 268 23.04 7.37 -27.71
N TYR A 269 22.73 6.71 -26.59
CA TYR A 269 21.97 7.24 -25.48
C TYR A 269 22.22 6.42 -24.21
N THR A 270 22.17 7.07 -23.05
CA THR A 270 22.10 6.41 -21.75
C THR A 270 21.00 7.02 -20.90
N GLY A 271 20.41 6.28 -19.98
CA GLY A 271 19.38 6.83 -19.10
C GLY A 271 18.65 5.79 -18.28
N LYS A 272 17.73 6.28 -17.47
CA LYS A 272 16.86 5.47 -16.63
C LYS A 272 15.42 5.95 -16.69
N ILE A 273 14.50 4.99 -16.66
CA ILE A 273 13.08 5.25 -16.45
C ILE A 273 12.63 4.47 -15.22
N ASN A 274 11.95 5.16 -14.29
CA ASN A 274 11.20 4.53 -13.23
C ASN A 274 9.72 4.49 -13.65
N TYR A 275 9.13 3.31 -13.74
CA TYR A 275 7.71 3.07 -13.98
C TYR A 275 7.03 2.69 -12.66
N THR A 276 5.89 3.30 -12.35
CA THR A 276 5.18 3.11 -11.08
C THR A 276 3.68 2.87 -11.29
N PHE A 277 3.18 1.77 -10.74
CA PHE A 277 1.77 1.37 -10.79
C PHE A 277 1.32 0.73 -9.47
N GLY A 278 0.00 0.77 -9.21
CA GLY A 278 -0.61 0.15 -8.04
C GLY A 278 -1.23 -1.21 -8.34
N LEU A 279 -1.16 -2.14 -7.39
CA LEU A 279 -1.87 -3.41 -7.39
C LEU A 279 -2.59 -3.59 -6.04
N ASP A 280 -3.92 -3.53 -6.07
CA ASP A 280 -4.79 -3.92 -4.96
C ASP A 280 -5.14 -5.41 -5.16
N LEU A 281 -4.43 -6.27 -4.44
CA LEU A 281 -4.58 -7.72 -4.48
C LEU A 281 -5.42 -8.20 -3.30
N ARG A 282 -6.61 -8.75 -3.57
CA ARG A 282 -7.44 -9.43 -2.57
C ARG A 282 -7.40 -10.94 -2.81
N LEU A 283 -6.67 -11.66 -1.97
CA LEU A 283 -6.75 -13.12 -1.93
C LEU A 283 -7.99 -13.56 -1.14
N GLU A 284 -8.43 -14.80 -1.33
CA GLU A 284 -9.58 -15.35 -0.61
C GLU A 284 -9.29 -15.36 0.91
N GLU A 285 -10.14 -14.68 1.68
CA GLU A 285 -10.02 -14.52 3.12
C GLU A 285 -10.42 -15.83 3.80
N ALA A 286 -9.46 -16.56 4.39
CA ALA A 286 -9.71 -17.88 4.97
C ALA A 286 -9.89 -17.83 6.49
N LEU A 287 -11.03 -18.32 6.97
CA LEU A 287 -11.34 -18.45 8.39
C LEU A 287 -10.86 -19.82 8.91
N HIS A 288 -10.12 -19.83 10.01
CA HIS A 288 -9.67 -21.07 10.66
C HIS A 288 -10.03 -21.09 12.13
N LEU A 289 -10.50 -22.24 12.62
CA LEU A 289 -10.68 -22.49 14.04
C LEU A 289 -9.51 -23.31 14.57
N ASN A 290 -9.07 -23.05 15.80
CA ASN A 290 -8.02 -23.85 16.45
C ASN A 290 -8.44 -25.33 16.62
N LYS A 291 -9.76 -25.59 16.72
CA LYS A 291 -10.41 -26.91 16.81
C LYS A 291 -11.82 -26.86 16.20
N THR A 292 -12.40 -28.02 15.93
CA THR A 292 -13.80 -28.18 15.50
C THR A 292 -14.74 -28.68 16.59
N THR A 293 -14.21 -29.09 17.75
CA THR A 293 -14.98 -29.65 18.88
C THR A 293 -14.50 -29.05 20.20
N PHE A 294 -15.43 -28.61 21.03
CA PHE A 294 -15.20 -27.90 22.28
C PHE A 294 -16.10 -28.38 23.42
N GLU A 295 -15.74 -28.06 24.66
CA GLU A 295 -16.59 -28.25 25.84
C GLU A 295 -17.11 -26.91 26.40
N PRO A 296 -18.22 -26.89 27.15
CA PRO A 296 -18.62 -25.73 27.95
C PRO A 296 -17.51 -25.29 28.92
N GLY A 297 -17.15 -24.01 28.87
CA GLY A 297 -16.01 -23.43 29.60
C GLY A 297 -14.70 -23.34 28.80
N ASP A 298 -14.67 -23.80 27.54
CA ASP A 298 -13.53 -23.65 26.63
C ASP A 298 -13.54 -22.28 25.92
N SER A 299 -12.59 -22.08 25.01
CA SER A 299 -12.56 -20.94 24.10
C SER A 299 -12.21 -21.38 22.68
N ILE A 300 -12.91 -20.79 21.71
CA ILE A 300 -12.63 -20.96 20.28
C ILE A 300 -11.53 -19.96 19.91
N GLY A 301 -10.37 -20.46 19.52
CA GLY A 301 -9.37 -19.64 18.85
C GLY A 301 -9.78 -19.51 17.38
N VAL A 302 -9.81 -18.28 16.88
CA VAL A 302 -10.16 -17.95 15.50
C VAL A 302 -8.97 -17.24 14.86
N LEU A 303 -8.64 -17.65 13.64
CA LEU A 303 -7.64 -17.04 12.78
C LEU A 303 -8.35 -16.62 11.48
N ILE A 304 -8.00 -15.45 10.97
CA ILE A 304 -8.40 -14.93 9.66
C ILE A 304 -7.09 -14.73 8.90
N GLU A 305 -6.80 -15.64 7.97
CA GLU A 305 -5.68 -15.53 7.04
C GLU A 305 -6.07 -14.59 5.87
N GLN A 306 -5.07 -13.99 5.24
CA GLN A 306 -5.23 -13.06 4.10
C GLN A 306 -6.13 -11.82 4.33
N PRO A 307 -6.05 -11.12 5.50
CA PRO A 307 -6.89 -9.95 5.75
C PRO A 307 -6.55 -8.79 4.80
N PHE A 308 -7.51 -8.31 4.01
CA PHE A 308 -7.35 -7.22 3.03
C PHE A 308 -7.39 -5.81 3.67
N GLY A 309 -6.94 -5.67 4.93
CA GLY A 309 -6.98 -4.41 5.66
C GLY A 309 -8.38 -3.84 5.91
N LEU A 310 -9.40 -4.71 5.95
CA LEU A 310 -10.80 -4.37 6.19
C LEU A 310 -11.14 -4.43 7.68
N ASP A 311 -12.20 -3.72 8.08
CA ASP A 311 -12.84 -3.94 9.38
C ASP A 311 -13.66 -5.24 9.33
N TYR A 312 -13.30 -6.21 10.16
CA TYR A 312 -13.96 -7.51 10.24
C TYR A 312 -14.83 -7.63 11.50
N ARG A 313 -15.88 -8.44 11.43
CA ARG A 313 -16.75 -8.75 12.56
C ARG A 313 -17.10 -10.24 12.60
N ILE A 314 -16.99 -10.83 13.78
CA ILE A 314 -17.36 -12.23 14.02
C ILE A 314 -18.70 -12.29 14.75
N GLU A 315 -19.60 -13.16 14.30
CA GLU A 315 -20.82 -13.53 15.03
C GLU A 315 -20.86 -15.02 15.37
N THR A 316 -21.45 -15.35 16.52
CA THR A 316 -21.85 -16.72 16.85
C THR A 316 -22.99 -16.71 17.89
N PRO A 317 -23.98 -17.61 17.83
CA PRO A 317 -25.13 -17.61 18.75
C PRO A 317 -24.77 -17.83 20.23
N ILE A 318 -23.60 -18.41 20.53
CA ILE A 318 -23.16 -18.69 21.91
C ILE A 318 -22.65 -17.45 22.65
N PHE A 319 -22.27 -16.39 21.93
CA PHE A 319 -21.68 -15.18 22.53
C PHE A 319 -22.18 -13.92 21.81
N LYS A 320 -23.04 -13.16 22.49
CA LYS A 320 -23.80 -12.03 21.90
C LYS A 320 -23.11 -10.66 22.00
N ASN A 321 -22.01 -10.56 22.74
CA ASN A 321 -21.25 -9.33 22.85
C ASN A 321 -20.24 -9.24 21.68
N THR A 322 -19.75 -8.04 21.37
CA THR A 322 -18.73 -7.85 20.34
C THR A 322 -17.50 -8.71 20.63
N ILE A 323 -17.09 -9.50 19.63
CA ILE A 323 -15.86 -10.28 19.65
C ILE A 323 -14.75 -9.37 19.15
N GLY A 324 -13.77 -9.11 20.02
CA GLY A 324 -12.56 -8.38 19.63
C GLY A 324 -11.71 -9.23 18.68
N ILE A 325 -11.32 -8.63 17.57
CA ILE A 325 -10.35 -9.14 16.59
C ILE A 325 -9.07 -8.31 16.74
N PHE A 326 -7.92 -8.96 16.67
CA PHE A 326 -6.63 -8.38 17.03
C PHE A 326 -5.55 -8.80 16.04
N HIS A 327 -4.57 -7.94 15.80
CA HIS A 327 -3.44 -8.29 14.94
C HIS A 327 -2.51 -9.28 15.64
N HIS A 328 -2.07 -10.30 14.90
CA HIS A 328 -0.96 -11.16 15.26
C HIS A 328 -0.06 -11.33 14.04
N GLN A 329 1.08 -10.65 14.04
CA GLN A 329 1.92 -10.50 12.85
C GLN A 329 1.09 -9.90 11.69
N ASP A 330 1.03 -10.57 10.54
CA ASP A 330 0.29 -10.12 9.35
C ASP A 330 -1.14 -10.69 9.28
N GLU A 331 -1.56 -11.44 10.31
CA GLU A 331 -2.86 -12.10 10.39
C GLU A 331 -3.74 -11.46 11.46
N LEU A 332 -5.04 -11.77 11.43
CA LEU A 332 -6.00 -11.36 12.44
C LEU A 332 -6.47 -12.56 13.26
N VAL A 333 -6.45 -12.42 14.58
CA VAL A 333 -6.88 -13.47 15.53
C VAL A 333 -7.98 -12.97 16.46
N ALA A 334 -8.87 -13.87 16.86
CA ALA A 334 -9.85 -13.62 17.89
C ALA A 334 -9.97 -14.82 18.83
N LEU A 335 -10.45 -14.57 20.04
CA LEU A 335 -10.69 -15.61 21.05
C LEU A 335 -12.12 -15.48 21.57
N VAL A 336 -12.96 -16.46 21.25
CA VAL A 336 -14.40 -16.46 21.60
C VAL A 336 -14.62 -17.34 22.82
N PRO A 337 -15.15 -16.81 23.93
CA PRO A 337 -15.40 -17.62 25.13
C PRO A 337 -16.66 -18.48 25.00
N ILE A 338 -16.60 -19.71 25.52
CA ILE A 338 -17.77 -20.59 25.67
C ILE A 338 -18.15 -20.61 27.15
N ASP A 339 -19.32 -20.07 27.53
CA ASP A 339 -19.77 -20.15 28.92
C ASP A 339 -19.98 -21.61 29.35
N SER A 340 -19.64 -21.91 30.61
CA SER A 340 -19.88 -23.19 31.27
C SER A 340 -21.32 -23.76 31.19
N ARG A 341 -22.30 -22.91 30.90
CA ARG A 341 -23.73 -23.24 30.80
C ARG A 341 -24.21 -23.43 29.35
N THR A 342 -23.33 -23.26 28.35
CA THR A 342 -23.69 -23.45 26.95
C THR A 342 -24.14 -24.88 26.71
N THR A 343 -25.29 -25.05 26.08
CA THR A 343 -25.87 -26.38 25.81
C THR A 343 -25.08 -27.11 24.72
N PRO A 344 -24.92 -28.45 24.81
CA PRO A 344 -24.30 -29.23 23.74
C PRO A 344 -25.07 -29.14 22.41
N GLY A 345 -24.36 -29.22 21.29
CA GLY A 345 -24.93 -29.20 19.94
C GLY A 345 -23.98 -28.63 18.87
N THR A 346 -24.45 -28.62 17.63
CA THR A 346 -23.83 -27.90 16.50
C THR A 346 -24.10 -26.41 16.62
N TYR A 347 -23.08 -25.60 16.40
CA TYR A 347 -23.17 -24.15 16.27
C TYR A 347 -22.32 -23.68 15.08
N SER A 348 -22.52 -22.43 14.67
CA SER A 348 -21.74 -21.79 13.61
C SER A 348 -21.03 -20.53 14.10
N LEU A 349 -19.93 -20.19 13.44
CA LEU A 349 -19.22 -18.92 13.58
C LEU A 349 -19.12 -18.30 12.19
N SER A 350 -19.58 -17.06 12.06
CA SER A 350 -19.67 -16.34 10.78
C SER A 350 -18.76 -15.12 10.80
N LEU A 351 -17.99 -14.95 9.72
CA LEU A 351 -17.12 -13.80 9.48
C LEU A 351 -17.79 -12.83 8.52
N TYR A 352 -17.85 -11.56 8.89
CA TYR A 352 -18.39 -10.48 8.08
C TYR A 352 -17.35 -9.39 7.83
N GLU A 353 -17.44 -8.77 6.65
CA GLU A 353 -16.89 -7.45 6.38
C GLU A 353 -17.83 -6.42 7.01
N ASP A 354 -17.37 -5.68 8.02
CA ASP A 354 -18.27 -4.89 8.89
C ASP A 354 -18.83 -3.65 8.17
N SER A 355 -18.01 -3.01 7.34
CA SER A 355 -18.35 -1.79 6.59
C SER A 355 -19.48 -1.97 5.58
N THR A 356 -19.59 -3.16 4.96
CA THR A 356 -20.62 -3.51 3.97
C THR A 356 -21.64 -4.52 4.50
N ASN A 357 -21.40 -5.09 5.68
CA ASN A 357 -22.14 -6.23 6.25
C ASN A 357 -22.18 -7.44 5.28
N ARG A 358 -21.15 -7.61 4.44
CA ARG A 358 -20.98 -8.76 3.54
C ARG A 358 -20.57 -9.98 4.36
N LEU A 359 -21.31 -11.08 4.23
CA LEU A 359 -20.85 -12.38 4.75
C LEU A 359 -19.66 -12.85 3.92
N ILE A 360 -18.56 -13.20 4.60
CA ILE A 360 -17.34 -13.73 3.99
C ILE A 360 -17.40 -15.26 4.04
N GLU A 361 -17.37 -15.82 5.26
CA GLU A 361 -17.36 -17.27 5.49
C GLU A 361 -18.24 -17.64 6.70
N THR A 362 -18.63 -18.91 6.80
CA THR A 362 -19.25 -19.48 8.01
C THR A 362 -18.77 -20.91 8.23
N ILE A 363 -18.26 -21.19 9.42
CA ILE A 363 -17.74 -22.50 9.83
C ILE A 363 -18.59 -23.09 10.95
N GLU A 364 -18.91 -24.38 10.84
CA GLU A 364 -19.58 -25.14 11.90
C GLU A 364 -18.59 -25.72 12.91
N TYR A 365 -18.99 -25.77 14.18
CA TYR A 365 -18.26 -26.43 15.26
C TYR A 365 -19.23 -27.12 16.23
N GLN A 366 -18.70 -28.06 17.01
CA GLN A 366 -19.45 -28.86 17.96
C GLN A 366 -19.14 -28.45 19.40
N ILE A 367 -20.17 -28.33 20.23
CA ILE A 367 -20.03 -28.31 21.69
C ILE A 367 -20.52 -29.65 22.24
N THR A 368 -19.64 -30.41 22.89
CA THR A 368 -19.97 -31.72 23.48
C THR A 368 -20.55 -31.59 24.88
N GLU A 369 -21.23 -32.64 25.33
CA GLU A 369 -21.71 -32.72 26.72
C GLU A 369 -20.55 -32.71 27.73
N LYS A 370 -20.72 -31.93 28.79
CA LYS A 370 -19.82 -31.91 29.95
C LYS A 370 -20.63 -31.90 31.24
N ILE A 371 -20.43 -32.93 32.04
CA ILE A 371 -21.03 -33.06 33.36
C ILE A 371 -20.12 -32.36 34.37
N PHE A 372 -20.69 -31.44 35.15
CA PHE A 372 -19.99 -30.76 36.23
C PHE A 372 -20.39 -31.34 37.58
N GLU A 373 -19.42 -31.46 38.49
CA GLU A 373 -19.66 -32.01 39.83
C GLU A 373 -20.56 -31.09 40.68
N THR A 374 -21.09 -31.64 41.78
CA THR A 374 -21.87 -30.88 42.77
C THR A 374 -21.13 -30.84 44.11
N GLN A 375 -21.21 -29.72 44.82
CA GLN A 375 -20.53 -29.52 46.10
C GLN A 375 -21.49 -28.90 47.13
N GLN A 376 -21.54 -29.50 48.31
CA GLN A 376 -22.22 -28.96 49.49
C GLN A 376 -21.20 -28.19 50.33
N LEU A 377 -21.46 -26.92 50.60
CA LEU A 377 -20.62 -26.06 51.43
C LEU A 377 -21.35 -25.64 52.71
N SER A 378 -20.68 -25.76 53.85
CA SER A 378 -21.14 -25.26 55.13
C SER A 378 -20.25 -24.10 55.58
N VAL A 379 -20.85 -22.96 55.93
CA VAL A 379 -20.14 -21.77 56.40
C VAL A 379 -20.77 -21.24 57.68
N ASN A 380 -19.93 -20.72 58.58
CA ASN A 380 -20.40 -20.10 59.83
C ASN A 380 -21.16 -18.78 59.56
N ALA A 381 -21.92 -18.31 60.54
CA ALA A 381 -22.78 -17.13 60.39
C ALA A 381 -22.01 -15.83 60.04
N SER A 382 -20.81 -15.64 60.60
CA SER A 382 -19.96 -14.47 60.29
C SER A 382 -19.47 -14.49 58.84
N THR A 383 -19.00 -15.63 58.34
CA THR A 383 -18.59 -15.79 56.94
C THR A 383 -19.79 -15.63 56.01
N ALA A 384 -20.94 -16.22 56.34
CA ALA A 384 -22.18 -16.05 55.58
C ALA A 384 -22.59 -14.57 55.44
N SER A 385 -22.44 -13.77 56.51
CA SER A 385 -22.83 -12.35 56.51
C SER A 385 -22.01 -11.46 55.57
N LEU A 386 -20.83 -11.92 55.12
CA LEU A 386 -20.02 -11.18 54.15
C LEU A 386 -20.73 -11.05 52.79
N ARG A 387 -21.48 -12.08 52.36
CA ARG A 387 -22.20 -12.12 51.07
C ARG A 387 -23.54 -11.38 51.10
N SER A 388 -23.59 -10.20 51.72
CA SER A 388 -24.74 -9.31 51.68
C SER A 388 -24.80 -8.51 50.37
N ASP A 389 -25.99 -8.10 49.94
CA ASP A 389 -26.18 -7.24 48.75
C ASP A 389 -25.42 -5.91 48.85
N GLU A 390 -25.25 -5.38 50.06
CA GLU A 390 -24.51 -4.14 50.30
C GLU A 390 -23.00 -4.33 50.04
N ASN A 391 -22.42 -5.41 50.56
CA ASN A 391 -21.01 -5.73 50.33
C ASN A 391 -20.77 -6.08 48.85
N ALA A 392 -21.68 -6.84 48.23
CA ALA A 392 -21.60 -7.16 46.81
C ALA A 392 -21.60 -5.89 45.92
N LYS A 393 -22.39 -4.86 46.28
CA LYS A 393 -22.38 -3.56 45.59
C LYS A 393 -21.09 -2.78 45.80
N LYS A 394 -20.55 -2.76 47.03
CA LYS A 394 -19.26 -2.10 47.33
C LYS A 394 -18.11 -2.74 46.57
N ASP A 395 -18.06 -4.07 46.56
CA ASP A 395 -17.04 -4.82 45.82
C ASP A 395 -17.19 -4.62 44.32
N ALA A 396 -18.42 -4.63 43.79
CA ALA A 396 -18.67 -4.39 42.36
C ALA A 396 -18.25 -2.99 41.91
N GLU A 397 -18.50 -1.93 42.70
CA GLU A 397 -18.03 -0.58 42.36
C GLU A 397 -16.50 -0.45 42.48
N LYS A 398 -15.87 -1.07 43.49
CA LYS A 398 -14.39 -1.07 43.61
C LYS A 398 -13.71 -1.87 42.48
N PHE A 399 -14.31 -2.97 42.06
CA PHE A 399 -13.78 -3.86 41.01
C PHE A 399 -14.17 -3.45 39.57
N LYS A 400 -15.08 -2.49 39.41
CA LYS A 400 -15.72 -2.08 38.15
C LYS A 400 -14.78 -1.92 36.95
N ASN A 401 -13.61 -1.35 37.18
CA ASN A 401 -12.63 -1.03 36.13
C ASN A 401 -11.56 -2.12 35.93
N ALA A 402 -11.47 -3.11 36.83
CA ALA A 402 -10.40 -4.12 36.88
C ALA A 402 -10.26 -4.97 35.59
N LYS A 403 -11.34 -5.07 34.80
CA LYS A 403 -11.40 -5.80 33.52
C LYS A 403 -12.09 -4.99 32.41
N ALA A 404 -12.18 -3.66 32.57
CA ALA A 404 -12.91 -2.79 31.63
C ALA A 404 -12.11 -2.48 30.36
N HIS A 405 -10.78 -2.49 30.45
CA HIS A 405 -9.85 -2.27 29.34
C HIS A 405 -8.80 -3.38 29.34
N SER A 406 -8.28 -3.70 28.16
CA SER A 406 -7.20 -4.68 27.96
C SER A 406 -6.33 -4.22 26.80
N VAL A 407 -5.05 -4.61 26.81
CA VAL A 407 -4.12 -4.31 25.72
C VAL A 407 -4.55 -5.03 24.44
N GLY A 408 -4.42 -4.36 23.28
CA GLY A 408 -4.82 -4.89 21.97
C GLY A 408 -3.87 -5.93 21.36
N GLU A 409 -2.82 -6.35 22.08
CA GLU A 409 -1.81 -7.31 21.62
C GLU A 409 -1.71 -8.54 22.55
N LYS A 410 -1.19 -9.66 22.03
CA LYS A 410 -1.05 -10.92 22.78
C LYS A 410 0.20 -10.85 23.68
N LEU A 411 0.04 -10.76 25.00
CA LEU A 411 1.18 -10.72 25.94
C LEU A 411 1.71 -12.11 26.34
N TRP A 412 0.94 -13.17 26.09
CA TRP A 412 1.32 -14.55 26.40
C TRP A 412 1.96 -15.28 25.21
N ASP A 413 2.77 -16.28 25.53
CA ASP A 413 3.45 -17.15 24.57
C ASP A 413 3.55 -18.57 25.16
N GLY A 414 2.79 -19.49 24.54
CA GLY A 414 2.65 -20.85 25.02
C GLY A 414 1.72 -20.97 26.25
N PRO A 415 1.73 -22.15 26.91
CA PRO A 415 0.81 -22.44 28.01
C PRO A 415 1.09 -21.59 29.26
N PHE A 416 0.03 -21.38 30.04
CA PHE A 416 0.04 -20.78 31.37
C PHE A 416 0.60 -21.78 32.40
N VAL A 417 1.34 -21.29 33.41
CA VAL A 417 1.75 -22.13 34.54
C VAL A 417 0.66 -22.20 35.61
N GLN A 418 0.58 -23.33 36.30
CA GLN A 418 -0.22 -23.42 37.52
C GLN A 418 0.37 -22.46 38.57
N PRO A 419 -0.42 -21.52 39.12
CA PRO A 419 0.11 -20.41 39.92
C PRO A 419 0.57 -20.83 41.32
N VAL A 420 0.07 -21.95 41.84
CA VAL A 420 0.41 -22.50 43.16
C VAL A 420 0.51 -24.02 43.06
N GLU A 421 1.56 -24.60 43.63
CA GLU A 421 1.67 -26.05 43.84
C GLU A 421 0.81 -26.43 45.06
N GLY A 422 -0.24 -27.21 44.84
CA GLY A 422 -1.22 -27.56 45.86
C GLY A 422 -2.27 -28.54 45.37
N ARG A 423 -3.15 -28.99 46.27
CA ARG A 423 -4.24 -29.91 45.93
C ARG A 423 -5.46 -29.13 45.45
N ILE A 424 -6.03 -29.52 44.32
CA ILE A 424 -7.30 -28.96 43.84
C ILE A 424 -8.41 -29.35 44.84
N SER A 425 -9.04 -28.36 45.46
CA SER A 425 -10.10 -28.54 46.46
C SER A 425 -11.50 -28.28 45.92
N THR A 426 -11.62 -27.47 44.87
CA THR A 426 -12.84 -27.36 44.06
C THR A 426 -12.45 -27.18 42.62
N GLU A 427 -13.08 -27.94 41.74
CA GLU A 427 -12.90 -27.83 40.29
C GLU A 427 -13.71 -26.70 39.65
N TYR A 428 -13.46 -26.47 38.36
CA TYR A 428 -14.18 -25.49 37.55
C TYR A 428 -15.64 -25.89 37.27
N SER A 429 -16.52 -24.89 37.35
CA SER A 429 -17.97 -24.93 37.13
C SER A 429 -18.75 -25.90 38.04
N VAL A 430 -18.13 -26.37 39.13
CA VAL A 430 -18.78 -27.14 40.19
C VAL A 430 -20.02 -26.41 40.71
N ILE A 431 -21.15 -27.11 40.77
CA ILE A 431 -22.44 -26.57 41.17
C ILE A 431 -22.51 -26.54 42.70
N ARG A 432 -22.59 -25.34 43.28
CA ARG A 432 -22.49 -25.14 44.74
C ARG A 432 -23.84 -24.92 45.40
N TYR A 433 -24.10 -25.70 46.45
CA TYR A 433 -25.18 -25.52 47.40
C TYR A 433 -24.57 -25.08 48.73
N VAL A 434 -25.03 -23.95 49.28
CA VAL A 434 -24.51 -23.38 50.54
C VAL A 434 -25.55 -23.56 51.65
N ASN A 435 -25.11 -24.07 52.80
CA ASN A 435 -25.94 -24.27 54.00
C ASN A 435 -27.28 -25.00 53.71
N SER A 436 -27.25 -26.00 52.83
CA SER A 436 -28.42 -26.80 52.39
C SER A 436 -29.55 -25.99 51.72
N GLY A 437 -29.26 -24.79 51.22
CA GLY A 437 -30.18 -24.01 50.38
C GLY A 437 -30.29 -24.51 48.94
N ALA A 438 -31.00 -23.76 48.10
CA ALA A 438 -31.07 -23.99 46.65
C ALA A 438 -29.70 -23.83 45.95
N GLU A 439 -29.63 -24.16 44.66
CA GLU A 439 -28.44 -23.90 43.84
C GLU A 439 -28.05 -22.42 43.97
N SER A 440 -26.84 -22.17 44.48
CA SER A 440 -26.41 -20.81 44.85
C SER A 440 -25.54 -20.15 43.78
N SER A 441 -24.71 -20.94 43.09
CA SER A 441 -23.77 -20.48 42.07
C SER A 441 -23.01 -21.67 41.44
N ARG A 442 -22.50 -21.49 40.23
CA ARG A 442 -21.40 -22.31 39.69
C ARG A 442 -20.06 -21.74 40.13
N HIS A 443 -19.09 -22.60 40.41
CA HIS A 443 -17.75 -22.20 40.78
C HIS A 443 -16.93 -21.83 39.53
N THR A 444 -16.90 -20.57 39.14
CA THR A 444 -16.31 -20.14 37.85
C THR A 444 -14.78 -19.93 37.89
N ALA A 445 -14.07 -20.82 38.60
CA ALA A 445 -12.64 -20.80 38.89
C ALA A 445 -12.18 -22.21 39.33
N ILE A 446 -10.88 -22.40 39.62
CA ILE A 446 -10.39 -23.54 40.41
C ILE A 446 -9.90 -23.08 41.78
N ASP A 447 -10.12 -23.88 42.82
CA ASP A 447 -9.56 -23.63 44.16
C ASP A 447 -8.36 -24.56 44.39
N ILE A 448 -7.20 -23.97 44.61
CA ILE A 448 -5.94 -24.68 44.88
C ILE A 448 -5.62 -24.56 46.36
N ALA A 449 -5.85 -25.62 47.12
CA ALA A 449 -5.54 -25.68 48.56
C ALA A 449 -4.03 -25.81 48.79
N ALA A 450 -3.47 -24.84 49.50
CA ALA A 450 -2.08 -24.77 49.93
C ALA A 450 -1.99 -24.01 51.27
N PRO A 451 -0.93 -24.20 52.07
CA PRO A 451 -0.74 -23.44 53.31
C PRO A 451 -0.77 -21.92 53.10
N GLN A 452 -1.29 -21.19 54.10
CA GLN A 452 -1.17 -19.73 54.09
C GLN A 452 0.32 -19.33 54.10
N GLY A 453 0.68 -18.35 53.26
CA GLY A 453 2.07 -17.96 53.03
C GLY A 453 2.75 -18.67 51.86
N THR A 454 2.13 -19.69 51.23
CA THR A 454 2.68 -20.29 50.01
C THR A 454 2.77 -19.25 48.89
N PRO A 455 3.92 -19.08 48.20
CA PRO A 455 4.06 -18.11 47.12
C PRO A 455 3.11 -18.37 45.94
N ILE A 456 2.50 -17.30 45.43
CA ILE A 456 1.65 -17.31 44.23
C ILE A 456 2.47 -16.77 43.05
N LYS A 457 2.58 -17.57 41.99
CA LYS A 457 3.21 -17.21 40.71
C LYS A 457 2.19 -16.54 39.78
N ALA A 458 2.62 -15.54 39.00
CA ALA A 458 1.88 -15.08 37.83
C ALA A 458 1.80 -16.20 36.79
N ALA A 459 0.58 -16.57 36.38
CA ALA A 459 0.34 -17.70 35.49
C ALA A 459 0.89 -17.47 34.06
N HIS A 460 0.97 -16.22 33.62
CA HIS A 460 1.73 -15.79 32.44
C HIS A 460 2.15 -14.32 32.58
N ASN A 461 2.98 -13.83 31.65
CA ASN A 461 3.24 -12.41 31.40
C ASN A 461 1.94 -11.60 31.36
N GLY A 462 1.90 -10.42 31.96
CA GLY A 462 0.75 -9.53 31.90
C GLY A 462 0.96 -8.23 32.66
N ILE A 463 -0.06 -7.37 32.65
CA ILE A 463 -0.09 -6.09 33.37
C ILE A 463 -1.10 -6.21 34.51
N VAL A 464 -0.73 -5.79 35.72
CA VAL A 464 -1.65 -5.74 36.85
C VAL A 464 -2.72 -4.66 36.61
N THR A 465 -3.98 -5.07 36.52
CA THR A 465 -5.13 -4.14 36.34
C THR A 465 -5.96 -3.93 37.60
N PHE A 466 -5.68 -4.71 38.65
CA PHE A 466 -6.25 -4.53 39.98
C PHE A 466 -5.38 -5.22 41.03
N SER A 467 -5.03 -4.49 42.09
CA SER A 467 -4.29 -4.97 43.26
C SER A 467 -4.86 -4.33 44.52
N SER A 468 -5.86 -4.97 45.14
CA SER A 468 -6.52 -4.44 46.32
C SER A 468 -7.33 -5.48 47.10
N ASP A 469 -7.77 -5.09 48.29
CA ASP A 469 -8.77 -5.82 49.08
C ASP A 469 -10.20 -5.61 48.54
N LEU A 470 -11.03 -6.62 48.70
CA LEU A 470 -12.48 -6.62 48.54
C LEU A 470 -13.11 -7.30 49.77
N ILE A 471 -14.35 -6.97 50.12
CA ILE A 471 -15.00 -7.47 51.33
C ILE A 471 -15.30 -8.97 51.23
N ILE A 472 -15.83 -9.41 50.09
CA ILE A 472 -16.22 -10.81 49.83
C ILE A 472 -15.03 -11.59 49.28
N SER A 473 -14.28 -11.03 48.34
CA SER A 473 -13.16 -11.74 47.70
C SER A 473 -11.85 -11.71 48.53
N GLY A 474 -11.76 -10.85 49.55
CA GLY A 474 -10.51 -10.62 50.27
C GLY A 474 -9.49 -9.91 49.40
N ASN A 475 -8.21 -10.16 49.62
CA ASN A 475 -7.14 -9.60 48.77
C ASN A 475 -7.18 -10.24 47.38
N VAL A 476 -7.19 -9.40 46.34
CA VAL A 476 -7.29 -9.81 44.94
C VAL A 476 -6.20 -9.15 44.09
N VAL A 477 -5.62 -9.94 43.18
CA VAL A 477 -4.86 -9.46 42.02
C VAL A 477 -5.60 -9.85 40.74
N VAL A 478 -5.62 -8.95 39.75
CA VAL A 478 -6.02 -9.23 38.36
C VAL A 478 -4.84 -8.90 37.45
N LEU A 479 -4.52 -9.82 36.54
CA LEU A 479 -3.56 -9.57 35.46
C LEU A 479 -4.31 -9.57 34.12
N ASP A 480 -4.06 -8.56 33.30
CA ASP A 480 -4.38 -8.54 31.88
C ASP A 480 -3.25 -9.21 31.09
N HIS A 481 -3.61 -10.19 30.26
CA HIS A 481 -2.70 -10.85 29.32
C HIS A 481 -2.86 -10.31 27.89
N GLY A 482 -3.66 -9.25 27.73
CA GLY A 482 -4.05 -8.69 26.45
C GLY A 482 -5.22 -9.44 25.81
N LEU A 483 -5.73 -8.89 24.72
CA LEU A 483 -6.86 -9.40 23.92
C LEU A 483 -8.17 -9.58 24.72
N GLY A 484 -8.29 -8.96 25.90
CA GLY A 484 -9.38 -9.13 26.86
C GLY A 484 -9.31 -10.42 27.69
N LEU A 485 -8.16 -11.10 27.73
CA LEU A 485 -7.90 -12.30 28.53
C LEU A 485 -7.26 -11.91 29.87
N PHE A 486 -7.91 -12.27 30.98
CA PHE A 486 -7.44 -11.94 32.32
C PHE A 486 -7.30 -13.20 33.19
N THR A 487 -6.31 -13.19 34.08
CA THR A 487 -6.29 -14.08 35.27
C THR A 487 -6.67 -13.31 36.52
N THR A 488 -7.20 -14.02 37.53
CA THR A 488 -7.61 -13.40 38.80
C THR A 488 -7.28 -14.33 39.97
N TYR A 489 -6.62 -13.77 40.97
CA TYR A 489 -6.04 -14.46 42.13
C TYR A 489 -6.72 -13.90 43.38
N VAL A 490 -7.37 -14.75 44.17
CA VAL A 490 -8.33 -14.34 45.20
C VAL A 490 -8.04 -15.01 46.55
N HIS A 491 -8.54 -14.42 47.64
CA HIS A 491 -8.33 -14.83 49.04
C HIS A 491 -6.88 -14.70 49.55
N MET A 492 -6.04 -13.90 48.88
CA MET A 492 -4.60 -13.81 49.15
C MET A 492 -4.29 -13.33 50.59
N HIS A 493 -3.16 -13.75 51.14
CA HIS A 493 -2.68 -13.28 52.45
C HIS A 493 -1.95 -11.94 52.33
N LYS A 494 -1.08 -11.83 51.33
CA LYS A 494 -0.36 -10.61 50.95
C LYS A 494 -0.33 -10.49 49.44
N ILE A 495 -0.25 -9.26 48.97
CA ILE A 495 0.00 -8.91 47.57
C ILE A 495 1.37 -8.24 47.49
N TYR A 496 2.14 -8.53 46.43
CA TYR A 496 3.49 -8.01 46.20
C TYR A 496 3.63 -7.17 44.94
N VAL A 497 2.51 -6.83 44.29
CA VAL A 497 2.45 -6.06 43.05
C VAL A 497 1.41 -4.94 43.12
N GLU A 498 1.55 -3.92 42.28
CA GLU A 498 0.68 -2.74 42.25
C GLU A 498 0.05 -2.50 40.87
N ASP A 499 -1.03 -1.71 40.80
CA ASP A 499 -1.74 -1.40 39.56
C ASP A 499 -0.80 -0.77 38.51
N GLY A 500 -0.84 -1.27 37.28
CA GLY A 500 0.03 -0.86 36.17
C GLY A 500 1.38 -1.58 36.12
N GLN A 501 1.73 -2.42 37.11
CA GLN A 501 2.97 -3.19 37.08
C GLN A 501 2.94 -4.30 36.02
N GLU A 502 3.99 -4.36 35.19
CA GLU A 502 4.28 -5.52 34.34
C GLU A 502 4.86 -6.67 35.16
N VAL A 503 4.38 -7.89 34.91
CA VAL A 503 4.89 -9.14 35.49
C VAL A 503 5.15 -10.18 34.40
N LYS A 504 6.09 -11.09 34.64
CA LYS A 504 6.43 -12.20 33.74
C LYS A 504 5.92 -13.54 34.25
N LYS A 505 5.78 -14.50 33.34
CA LYS A 505 5.39 -15.89 33.66
C LYS A 505 6.28 -16.46 34.76
N GLY A 506 5.70 -16.78 35.91
CA GLY A 506 6.42 -17.34 37.06
C GLY A 506 6.81 -16.35 38.16
N ASP A 507 6.70 -15.03 37.95
CA ASP A 507 7.02 -14.02 38.97
C ASP A 507 6.12 -14.15 40.20
N ILE A 508 6.66 -13.93 41.41
CA ILE A 508 5.88 -14.06 42.65
C ILE A 508 5.08 -12.78 42.91
N ILE A 509 3.75 -12.88 42.81
CA ILE A 509 2.81 -11.75 42.94
C ILE A 509 2.16 -11.63 44.32
N GLY A 510 2.35 -12.61 45.20
CA GLY A 510 1.80 -12.60 46.56
C GLY A 510 1.88 -13.94 47.28
N GLU A 511 1.05 -14.11 48.31
CA GLU A 511 0.97 -15.30 49.16
C GLU A 511 -0.46 -15.85 49.24
N VAL A 512 -0.62 -17.17 49.24
CA VAL A 512 -1.88 -17.88 49.52
C VAL A 512 -2.41 -17.46 50.91
N GLY A 513 -3.73 -17.30 51.03
CA GLY A 513 -4.38 -16.91 52.27
C GLY A 513 -5.79 -17.45 52.41
N THR A 514 -6.58 -16.79 53.26
CA THR A 514 -7.97 -17.12 53.55
C THR A 514 -8.81 -15.86 53.82
N THR A 515 -8.45 -14.74 53.17
CA THR A 515 -9.13 -13.45 53.36
C THR A 515 -10.50 -13.40 52.67
N GLY A 516 -11.46 -12.66 53.23
CA GLY A 516 -12.82 -12.58 52.71
C GLY A 516 -13.67 -13.82 52.98
N TYR A 517 -14.57 -14.16 52.06
CA TYR A 517 -15.46 -15.32 52.10
C TYR A 517 -14.68 -16.61 51.77
N SER A 518 -13.95 -17.13 52.75
CA SER A 518 -13.18 -18.36 52.63
C SER A 518 -13.45 -19.32 53.80
N THR A 519 -13.30 -20.62 53.57
CA THR A 519 -13.42 -21.70 54.57
C THR A 519 -12.07 -22.23 55.07
N GLY A 520 -10.96 -21.75 54.51
CA GLY A 520 -9.60 -22.12 54.89
C GLY A 520 -8.57 -21.74 53.81
N PRO A 521 -7.27 -21.90 54.06
CA PRO A 521 -6.23 -21.47 53.12
C PRO A 521 -6.31 -22.15 51.74
N HIS A 522 -6.54 -21.33 50.70
CA HIS A 522 -6.51 -21.73 49.29
C HIS A 522 -6.33 -20.51 48.39
N LEU A 523 -5.82 -20.73 47.17
CA LEU A 523 -5.92 -19.76 46.09
C LEU A 523 -7.16 -20.08 45.26
N HIS A 524 -8.08 -19.14 45.15
CA HIS A 524 -9.13 -19.17 44.13
C HIS A 524 -8.59 -18.49 42.86
N PHE A 525 -8.45 -19.27 41.78
CA PHE A 525 -7.82 -18.87 40.52
C PHE A 525 -8.80 -18.97 39.34
N ALA A 526 -9.11 -17.82 38.74
CA ALA A 526 -10.01 -17.73 37.60
C ALA A 526 -9.27 -17.25 36.34
N VAL A 527 -9.66 -17.79 35.18
CA VAL A 527 -9.36 -17.23 33.85
C VAL A 527 -10.66 -16.66 33.29
N SER A 528 -10.61 -15.50 32.63
CA SER A 528 -11.79 -14.88 32.03
C SER A 528 -11.46 -14.17 30.73
N LYS A 529 -12.32 -14.31 29.72
CA LYS A 529 -12.22 -13.62 28.43
C LYS A 529 -13.49 -12.81 28.19
N SER A 530 -13.35 -11.51 27.93
CA SER A 530 -14.48 -10.61 27.58
C SER A 530 -15.70 -10.73 28.52
N GLY A 531 -15.45 -10.84 29.83
CA GLY A 531 -16.48 -10.94 30.88
C GLY A 531 -17.01 -12.35 31.17
N VAL A 532 -16.63 -13.37 30.38
CA VAL A 532 -16.99 -14.78 30.62
C VAL A 532 -15.82 -15.50 31.30
N ASN A 533 -16.09 -16.20 32.40
CA ASN A 533 -15.10 -17.02 33.08
C ASN A 533 -14.97 -18.40 32.41
N LEU A 534 -13.73 -18.83 32.19
CA LEU A 534 -13.36 -20.02 31.43
C LEU A 534 -12.61 -21.02 32.31
N ASN A 535 -12.52 -22.26 31.85
CA ASN A 535 -11.84 -23.35 32.54
C ASN A 535 -10.31 -23.12 32.55
N PRO A 536 -9.69 -22.83 33.72
CA PRO A 536 -8.26 -22.51 33.78
C PRO A 536 -7.35 -23.61 33.22
N TRP A 537 -7.77 -24.88 33.31
CA TRP A 537 -7.00 -26.02 32.81
C TRP A 537 -6.73 -25.97 31.30
N LYS A 538 -7.64 -25.38 30.52
CA LYS A 538 -7.49 -25.30 29.06
C LYS A 538 -6.29 -24.43 28.66
N PHE A 539 -6.03 -23.37 29.44
CA PHE A 539 -4.92 -22.44 29.26
C PHE A 539 -3.60 -22.97 29.83
N MET A 540 -3.65 -23.88 30.80
CA MET A 540 -2.46 -24.57 31.32
C MET A 540 -2.02 -25.75 30.45
N ALA A 541 -2.97 -26.38 29.75
CA ALA A 541 -2.68 -27.50 28.85
C ALA A 541 -2.00 -27.03 27.55
N GLU A 542 -2.48 -25.94 26.96
CA GLU A 542 -1.98 -25.40 25.70
C GLU A 542 -2.26 -23.89 25.57
N ASP A 543 -1.64 -23.25 24.58
CA ASP A 543 -1.99 -21.89 24.17
C ASP A 543 -3.27 -21.92 23.33
N PRO A 544 -4.33 -21.18 23.69
CA PRO A 544 -5.60 -21.19 22.96
C PRO A 544 -5.52 -20.55 21.57
N LEU A 545 -4.50 -19.71 21.30
CA LEU A 545 -4.24 -19.09 20.00
C LEU A 545 -2.97 -19.70 19.39
N VAL A 546 -3.05 -21.00 19.10
CA VAL A 546 -2.09 -21.74 18.26
C VAL A 546 -2.90 -22.56 17.25
N PHE A 547 -2.65 -22.31 15.97
CA PHE A 547 -3.41 -22.90 14.87
C PHE A 547 -2.66 -24.06 14.22
N PRO A 548 -3.37 -25.04 13.63
CA PRO A 548 -2.73 -26.12 12.88
C PRO A 548 -1.92 -25.64 11.67
N THR A 549 -2.33 -24.56 11.02
CA THR A 549 -1.66 -23.97 9.84
C THR A 549 -0.26 -23.47 10.19
N TRP A 550 -0.12 -22.75 11.30
CA TRP A 550 1.18 -22.28 11.83
C TRP A 550 2.18 -23.40 12.13
N LYS A 551 1.70 -24.62 12.45
CA LYS A 551 2.56 -25.80 12.68
C LYS A 551 3.06 -26.47 11.40
N GLN A 552 2.68 -25.97 10.22
CA GLN A 552 3.12 -26.49 8.92
C GLN A 552 4.23 -25.65 8.26
N ILE A 553 4.68 -24.56 8.90
CA ILE A 553 5.86 -23.82 8.46
C ILE A 553 7.11 -24.47 9.09
N PRO A 554 8.04 -25.04 8.30
CA PRO A 554 9.20 -25.80 8.79
C PRO A 554 10.35 -24.94 9.34
#